data_AF-A0A6B3EKN1-F1
#
_entry.id   AF-A0A6B3EKN1-F1
#
_cell.length_a   1.000
_cell.length_b   1.000
_cell.length_c   1.000
_cell.angle_alpha   90.00
_cell.angle_beta   90.00
_cell.angle_gamma   90.00
#
_symmetry.space_group_name_H-M   'P 1'
#
loop_
_entity.id
_entity.type
_entity.pdbx_description
1 polymer ?
#
loop_
_entity_poly.entity_id
_entity_poly.type
_entity_poly.pdbx_seq_one_letter_code
_entity_poly.pdbx_strand_id
1 'polypeptide(L)'
;FLELSPLAGWGSDWTVGASLVTGIGTVSGVECVVTANDPTVRGGASNPWTLRKALRANEIARANRLPVISLVESGGADLPSQKEIFIPGGALFRDLTRLSA
;
A
#
# COMPACT_ATOMS: atom_id res chain seq x y z
N PHE A 1 1.59 -7.40 -15.39
CA PHE A 1 1.52 -6.83 -14.04
C PHE A 1 1.94 -7.92 -13.07
N LEU A 2 2.95 -7.66 -12.24
CA LEU A 2 3.42 -8.55 -11.18
C LEU A 2 2.83 -8.06 -9.86
N GLU A 3 1.83 -8.78 -9.34
CA GLU A 3 1.24 -8.42 -8.05
C GLU A 3 2.19 -8.74 -6.89
N LEU A 4 2.24 -7.85 -5.91
CA LEU A 4 3.07 -7.95 -4.71
C LEU A 4 2.18 -8.20 -3.49
N SER A 5 2.59 -9.14 -2.64
CA SER A 5 1.89 -9.47 -1.38
C SER A 5 0.37 -9.71 -1.53
N PRO A 6 -0.09 -10.52 -2.52
CA PRO A 6 -1.52 -10.78 -2.73
C PRO A 6 -2.18 -11.43 -1.51
N LEU A 7 -1.42 -12.23 -0.75
CA LEU A 7 -1.89 -12.95 0.44
C LEU A 7 -1.80 -12.12 1.74
N ALA A 8 -1.57 -10.80 1.67
CA ALA A 8 -1.55 -9.96 2.87
C ALA A 8 -2.86 -10.09 3.64
N GLY A 9 -2.79 -10.29 4.96
CA GLY A 9 -3.96 -10.53 5.81
C GLY A 9 -4.41 -12.01 5.87
N TRP A 10 -3.81 -12.93 5.11
CA TRP A 10 -4.09 -14.36 5.21
C TRP A 10 -3.86 -14.88 6.62
N GLY A 11 -4.83 -15.63 7.16
CA GLY A 11 -4.78 -16.16 8.53
C GLY A 11 -5.09 -15.14 9.62
N SER A 12 -5.59 -13.96 9.27
CA SER A 12 -6.11 -12.94 10.19
C SER A 12 -7.60 -12.70 9.99
N ASP A 13 -8.21 -11.85 10.82
CA ASP A 13 -9.62 -11.43 10.68
C ASP A 13 -9.86 -10.41 9.55
N TRP A 14 -8.80 -10.03 8.82
CA TRP A 14 -8.87 -9.07 7.72
C TRP A 14 -9.00 -9.76 6.38
N THR A 15 -9.72 -9.14 5.45
CA THR A 15 -9.84 -9.62 4.07
C THR A 15 -8.46 -9.77 3.44
N VAL A 16 -8.23 -10.92 2.80
CA VAL A 16 -7.01 -11.21 2.03
C VAL A 16 -6.82 -10.13 0.96
N GLY A 17 -5.57 -9.71 0.78
CA GLY A 17 -5.22 -8.55 -0.05
C GLY A 17 -5.13 -7.25 0.75
N ALA A 18 -5.72 -7.19 1.94
CA ALA A 18 -5.64 -6.08 2.89
C ALA A 18 -6.10 -4.72 2.32
N SER A 19 -7.24 -4.69 1.62
CA SER A 19 -7.87 -3.48 1.05
C SER A 19 -6.97 -2.65 0.11
N LEU A 20 -5.91 -3.26 -0.42
CA LEU A 20 -4.92 -2.58 -1.26
C LEU A 20 -4.30 -3.58 -2.24
N VAL A 21 -4.38 -3.29 -3.53
CA VAL A 21 -3.61 -3.96 -4.57
C VAL A 21 -2.28 -3.23 -4.71
N THR A 22 -1.18 -3.98 -4.72
CA THR A 22 0.15 -3.43 -5.03
C THR A 22 0.85 -4.31 -6.04
N GLY A 23 1.67 -3.73 -6.91
CA GLY A 23 2.42 -4.51 -7.89
C GLY A 23 3.34 -3.68 -8.76
N ILE A 24 4.11 -4.36 -9.59
CA ILE A 24 4.97 -3.74 -10.61
C ILE A 24 4.33 -3.93 -11.98
N GLY A 25 4.20 -2.83 -12.72
CA GLY A 25 3.66 -2.82 -14.07
C GLY A 25 4.34 -1.77 -14.92
N THR A 26 4.13 -1.84 -16.23
CA THR A 26 4.70 -0.88 -17.17
C THR A 26 3.69 0.20 -17.51
N VAL A 27 4.08 1.47 -17.36
CA VAL A 27 3.31 2.65 -17.80
C VAL A 27 4.14 3.38 -18.86
N SER A 28 3.66 3.43 -20.09
CA SER A 28 4.37 4.07 -21.22
C SER A 28 5.83 3.60 -21.40
N GLY A 29 6.08 2.30 -21.22
CA GLY A 29 7.42 1.70 -21.33
C GLY A 29 8.29 1.81 -20.07
N VAL A 30 7.83 2.47 -19.00
CA VAL A 30 8.55 2.61 -17.73
C VAL A 30 7.98 1.65 -16.69
N GLU A 31 8.84 0.87 -16.03
CA GLU A 31 8.43 0.04 -14.89
C GLU A 31 8.12 0.92 -13.68
N CYS A 32 6.92 0.75 -13.12
CA CYS A 32 6.42 1.52 -11.99
C CYS A 32 5.89 0.57 -10.92
N VAL A 33 6.06 0.94 -9.65
CA VAL A 33 5.26 0.38 -8.57
C VAL A 33 3.90 1.07 -8.59
N VAL A 34 2.84 0.30 -8.67
CA VAL A 34 1.45 0.77 -8.62
C VAL A 34 0.84 0.32 -7.30
N THR A 35 0.21 1.24 -6.57
CA THR A 35 -0.62 0.97 -5.41
C THR A 35 -2.04 1.45 -5.69
N ALA A 36 -3.04 0.66 -5.33
CA ALA A 36 -4.45 0.99 -5.57
C ALA A 36 -5.30 0.49 -4.41
N ASN A 37 -6.10 1.38 -3.82
CA ASN A 37 -7.05 0.96 -2.80
C ASN A 37 -8.15 0.07 -3.41
N ASP A 38 -8.65 -0.88 -2.64
CA ASP A 38 -9.86 -1.62 -2.99
C ASP A 38 -11.06 -1.03 -2.21
N PRO A 39 -11.88 -0.17 -2.83
CA PRO A 39 -13.01 0.46 -2.16
C PRO A 39 -14.13 -0.53 -1.78
N THR A 40 -14.16 -1.72 -2.39
CA THR A 40 -15.16 -2.74 -2.06
C THR A 40 -14.90 -3.40 -0.70
N VAL A 41 -13.68 -3.28 -0.17
CA VAL A 41 -13.30 -3.78 1.15
C VAL A 41 -13.30 -2.63 2.16
N ARG A 42 -14.43 -2.46 2.85
CA ARG A 42 -14.63 -1.42 3.89
C ARG A 42 -14.35 0.01 3.40
N GLY A 43 -14.72 0.34 2.15
CA GLY A 43 -14.48 1.66 1.58
C GLY A 43 -13.00 1.99 1.39
N GLY A 44 -12.15 0.97 1.21
CA GLY A 44 -10.70 1.16 1.03
C GLY A 44 -9.98 1.62 2.30
N ALA A 45 -10.60 1.46 3.48
CA ALA A 45 -9.99 1.82 4.75
C ALA A 45 -8.70 1.02 5.00
N SER A 46 -7.64 1.72 5.40
CA SER A 46 -6.34 1.13 5.71
C SER A 46 -6.37 0.46 7.06
N ASN A 47 -6.17 -0.86 7.08
CA ASN A 47 -5.99 -1.65 8.29
C ASN A 47 -4.48 -1.90 8.56
N PRO A 48 -4.09 -2.57 9.67
CA PRO A 48 -2.69 -2.80 9.99
C PRO A 48 -1.92 -3.56 8.90
N TRP A 49 -2.58 -4.45 8.16
CA TRP A 49 -1.98 -5.18 7.03
C TRP A 49 -1.87 -4.31 5.78
N THR A 50 -2.83 -3.41 5.53
CA THR A 50 -2.74 -2.41 4.46
C THR A 50 -1.48 -1.58 4.61
N LEU A 51 -1.23 -1.08 5.82
CA LEU A 51 -0.06 -0.26 6.12
C LEU A 51 1.24 -1.04 5.90
N ARG A 52 1.34 -2.28 6.40
CA ARG A 52 2.52 -3.13 6.17
C ARG A 52 2.73 -3.43 4.68
N LYS A 53 1.66 -3.70 3.93
CA LYS A 53 1.71 -3.95 2.49
C LYS A 53 2.19 -2.73 1.71
N ALA A 54 1.69 -1.54 2.06
CA ALA A 54 2.11 -0.28 1.44
C ALA A 54 3.57 0.07 1.76
N LEU A 55 4.02 -0.09 3.01
CA LEU A 55 5.42 0.13 3.40
C LEU A 55 6.36 -0.81 2.65
N ARG A 56 5.98 -2.08 2.48
CA ARG A 56 6.76 -3.02 1.68
C ARG A 56 6.84 -2.61 0.20
N ALA A 57 5.75 -2.11 -0.37
CA ALA A 57 5.75 -1.59 -1.75
C ALA A 57 6.69 -0.38 -1.91
N ASN A 58 6.67 0.56 -0.96
CA ASN A 58 7.59 1.71 -0.95
C ASN A 58 9.05 1.30 -0.79
N GLU A 59 9.34 0.30 0.05
CA GLU A 59 10.68 -0.25 0.19
C GLU A 59 11.20 -0.84 -1.13
N ILE A 60 10.36 -1.63 -1.82
CA ILE A 60 10.68 -2.19 -3.14
C ILE A 60 10.90 -1.07 -4.16
N ALA A 61 10.03 -0.06 -4.19
CA ALA A 61 10.18 1.08 -5.09
C ALA A 61 11.52 1.80 -4.87
N ARG A 62 11.87 2.07 -3.61
CA ARG A 62 13.13 2.74 -3.25
C ARG A 62 14.36 1.90 -3.60
N ALA A 63 14.35 0.61 -3.28
CA ALA A 63 15.47 -0.28 -3.54
C ALA A 63 15.77 -0.40 -5.05
N ASN A 64 14.73 -0.34 -5.89
CA ASN A 64 14.85 -0.49 -7.34
C ASN A 64 14.81 0.84 -8.10
N ARG A 65 14.67 1.98 -7.40
CA ARG A 65 14.50 3.33 -7.99
C ARG A 65 13.34 3.41 -8.98
N LEU A 66 12.22 2.77 -8.64
CA LEU A 66 11.01 2.74 -9.46
C LEU A 66 10.10 3.93 -9.12
N PRO A 67 9.49 4.60 -10.12
CA PRO A 67 8.39 5.52 -9.89
C PRO A 67 7.24 4.84 -9.15
N VAL A 68 6.60 5.57 -8.23
CA VAL A 68 5.41 5.11 -7.51
C VAL A 68 4.18 5.83 -8.04
N ILE A 69 3.17 5.07 -8.44
CA ILE A 69 1.86 5.56 -8.86
C ILE A 69 0.83 5.08 -7.85
N SER A 70 0.14 6.01 -7.20
CA SER A 70 -0.90 5.70 -6.21
C SER A 70 -2.28 6.08 -6.72
N LEU A 71 -3.17 5.09 -6.85
CA LEU A 71 -4.57 5.24 -7.18
C LEU A 71 -5.37 5.25 -5.86
N VAL A 72 -5.68 6.46 -5.39
CA VAL A 72 -6.19 6.67 -4.03
C VAL A 72 -7.72 6.73 -4.02
N GLU A 73 -8.33 5.74 -3.35
CA GLU A 73 -9.76 5.73 -3.03
C GLU A 73 -9.93 5.06 -1.66
N SER A 74 -9.78 5.84 -0.59
CA SER A 74 -9.67 5.32 0.78
C SER A 74 -10.48 6.14 1.77
N GLY A 75 -11.20 5.46 2.67
CA GLY A 75 -11.80 6.03 3.87
C GLY A 75 -10.81 6.46 4.96
N GLY A 76 -9.50 6.35 4.73
CA GLY A 76 -8.45 6.66 5.71
C GLY A 76 -8.12 5.46 6.59
N ALA A 77 -7.71 5.70 7.84
CA ALA A 77 -7.41 4.62 8.78
C ALA A 77 -8.70 3.93 9.26
N ASP A 78 -8.68 2.60 9.38
CA ASP A 78 -9.74 1.86 10.08
C ASP A 78 -9.76 2.27 11.56
N LEU A 79 -10.83 2.97 11.97
CA LEU A 79 -10.93 3.59 13.29
C LEU A 79 -10.86 2.59 14.47
N PRO A 80 -11.48 1.39 14.40
CA PRO A 80 -11.31 0.38 15.44
C PRO A 80 -9.84 -0.05 15.67
N SER A 81 -9.05 -0.13 14.60
CA SER A 81 -7.64 -0.54 14.65
C SER A 81 -6.64 0.64 14.62
N GLN A 82 -7.12 1.88 14.76
CA GLN A 82 -6.36 3.11 14.55
C GLN A 82 -5.03 3.19 15.33
N LYS A 83 -4.98 2.64 16.55
CA LYS A 83 -3.79 2.66 17.41
C LYS A 83 -2.58 1.96 16.76
N GLU A 84 -2.83 1.01 15.86
CA GLU A 84 -1.83 0.25 15.13
C GLU A 84 -1.43 0.92 13.81
N ILE A 85 -2.15 1.96 13.40
CA ILE A 85 -2.03 2.61 12.08
C ILE A 85 -1.48 4.02 12.19
N PHE A 86 -1.99 4.86 13.12
CA PHE A 86 -1.71 6.30 13.12
C PHE A 86 -0.23 6.62 13.32
N ILE A 87 0.40 6.09 14.37
CA ILE A 87 1.82 6.36 14.65
C ILE A 87 2.72 5.74 13.57
N PRO A 88 2.58 4.45 13.20
CA PRO A 88 3.44 3.87 12.17
C PRO A 88 3.16 4.43 10.76
N GLY A 89 1.96 4.95 10.51
CA GLY A 89 1.53 5.52 9.23
C GLY A 89 2.37 6.71 8.76
N GLY A 90 2.98 7.46 9.69
CA GLY A 90 3.91 8.54 9.37
C GLY A 90 5.11 8.09 8.51
N ALA A 91 5.46 6.80 8.57
CA ALA A 91 6.49 6.22 7.71
C ALA A 91 6.17 6.33 6.21
N LEU A 92 4.89 6.26 5.82
CA LEU A 92 4.48 6.39 4.41
C LEU A 92 4.88 7.76 3.84
N PHE A 93 4.60 8.83 4.59
CA PHE A 93 4.94 10.19 4.16
C PHE A 93 6.45 10.42 4.11
N ARG A 94 7.18 9.94 5.12
CA ARG A 94 8.64 9.98 5.15
C ARG A 94 9.25 9.26 3.95
N ASP A 95 8.73 8.07 3.62
CA ASP A 95 9.27 7.27 2.53
C ASP A 95 8.95 7.89 1.17
N LEU A 96 7.79 8.54 1.02
CA LEU A 96 7.48 9.34 -0.17
C LEU A 96 8.46 10.49 -0.36
N THR A 97 8.79 11.26 0.69
CA THR A 97 9.80 12.32 0.62
C THR A 97 11.19 11.80 0.24
N ARG A 98 11.54 10.59 0.69
CA ARG A 98 12.82 9.95 0.34
C ARG A 98 12.87 9.45 -1.11
N LEU A 99 11.72 9.21 -1.74
CA LEU A 99 11.66 8.84 -3.16
C LEU A 99 11.79 10.03 -4.10
N SER A 100 11.55 11.26 -3.61
CA SER A 100 11.70 12.50 -4.38
C SER A 100 13.10 13.14 -4.29
N ALA A 101 14.02 12.55 -3.53
CA ALA A 101 15.38 13.04 -3.31
C ALA A 101 16.39 12.14 -4.04
#